data_AF-A0A2V7FJK6-F1
#
_entry.id   AF-A0A2V7FJK6-F1
#
_cell.length_a   1.000
_cell.length_b   1.000
_cell.length_c   1.000
_cell.angle_alpha   90.00
_cell.angle_beta   90.00
_cell.angle_gamma   90.00
#
_symmetry.space_group_name_H-M   'P 1'
#
loop_
_entity.id
_entity.type
_entity.pdbx_description
1 polymer ?
#
loop_
_entity_poly.entity_id
_entity_poly.type
_entity_poly.pdbx_seq_one_letter_code
_entity_poly.pdbx_strand_id
1 'polypeptide(L)'
;MRIRDCRLVLVVAAALVSGACATSEEWALWSQHPAHFASAEHIEFSLRNRDGKTPHVSRQDIDEARSQQWWGEPVMVRQAQILDR
;
A
#
# COMPACT_ATOMS: atom_id res chain seq x y z
N MET A 1 -10.88 39.27 -2.26
CA MET A 1 -10.52 37.84 -2.28
C MET A 1 -10.01 37.52 -3.68
N ARG A 2 -8.70 37.31 -3.85
CA ARG A 2 -8.08 37.09 -5.16
C ARG A 2 -8.34 35.63 -5.57
N ILE A 3 -8.50 35.38 -6.87
CA ILE A 3 -8.74 34.04 -7.45
C ILE A 3 -7.68 33.00 -6.99
N ARG A 4 -6.46 33.45 -6.65
CA ARG A 4 -5.39 32.62 -6.07
C ARG A 4 -5.73 32.08 -4.68
N ASP A 5 -6.44 32.86 -3.86
CA ASP A 5 -6.80 32.47 -2.49
C ASP A 5 -7.90 31.40 -2.52
N CYS A 6 -8.90 31.56 -3.40
CA CYS A 6 -9.95 30.55 -3.60
C CYS A 6 -9.39 29.22 -4.14
N ARG A 7 -8.41 29.27 -5.06
CA ARG A 7 -7.76 28.05 -5.56
C ARG A 7 -7.01 27.30 -4.46
N LEU A 8 -6.31 28.02 -3.59
CA LEU A 8 -5.56 27.41 -2.51
C LEU A 8 -6.49 26.78 -1.46
N VAL A 9 -7.59 27.46 -1.12
CA VAL A 9 -8.65 26.91 -0.26
C VAL A 9 -9.28 25.66 -0.87
N LEU A 10 -9.56 25.65 -2.18
CA LEU A 10 -10.13 24.48 -2.85
C LEU A 10 -9.17 23.29 -2.89
N VAL A 11 -7.87 23.52 -3.11
CA VAL A 11 -6.87 22.45 -3.08
C VAL A 11 -6.74 21.86 -1.68
N VAL A 12 -6.70 22.71 -0.64
CA VAL A 12 -6.64 22.25 0.76
C VAL A 12 -7.92 21.50 1.13
N ALA A 13 -9.09 22.01 0.77
CA ALA A 13 -10.36 21.34 1.03
C ALA A 13 -10.44 19.98 0.31
N ALA A 14 -10.01 19.90 -0.95
CA ALA A 14 -9.97 18.65 -1.70
C ALA A 14 -9.02 17.62 -1.05
N ALA A 15 -7.83 18.05 -0.62
CA ALA A 15 -6.86 17.19 0.05
C ALA A 15 -7.39 16.67 1.39
N LEU A 16 -8.05 17.53 2.18
CA LEU A 16 -8.66 17.14 3.45
C LEU A 16 -9.81 16.14 3.27
N VAL A 17 -10.67 16.35 2.27
CA VAL A 17 -11.76 15.42 1.94
C VAL A 17 -11.22 14.07 1.50
N SER A 18 -10.16 14.03 0.69
CA SER A 18 -9.54 12.76 0.27
C SER A 18 -8.88 12.00 1.42
N GLY A 19 -8.34 12.71 2.41
CA GLY A 19 -7.68 12.07 3.55
C GLY A 19 -8.63 11.59 4.65
N ALA A 20 -9.87 12.10 4.67
CA ALA A 20 -10.88 11.74 5.67
C ALA A 20 -11.45 10.32 5.51
N CYS A 21 -11.13 9.62 4.41
CA CYS A 21 -11.59 8.27 4.16
C CYS A 21 -10.74 7.19 4.84
N ALA A 22 -9.54 7.52 5.33
CA ALA A 22 -8.69 6.60 6.07
C ALA A 22 -8.86 6.76 7.58
N THR A 23 -8.89 5.63 8.27
CA THR A 23 -8.93 5.54 9.74
C THR A 23 -7.63 6.07 10.36
N SER A 24 -7.67 6.40 11.65
CA SER A 24 -6.48 6.85 12.39
C SER A 24 -5.37 5.78 12.43
N GLU A 25 -5.75 4.50 12.38
CA GLU A 25 -4.80 3.38 12.37
C GLU A 25 -4.09 3.26 11.02
N GLU A 26 -4.83 3.38 9.92
CA GLU A 26 -4.25 3.45 8.58
C GLU A 26 -3.30 4.64 8.45
N TRP A 27 -3.68 5.82 8.96
CA TRP A 27 -2.81 7.00 8.99
C TRP A 27 -1.54 6.79 9.82
N ALA A 28 -1.67 6.17 10.99
CA ALA A 28 -0.53 5.86 11.85
C ALA A 28 0.43 4.86 11.18
N LEU A 29 -0.11 3.85 10.49
CA LEU A 29 0.68 2.89 9.73
C LEU A 29 1.43 3.58 8.58
N TRP A 30 0.72 4.37 7.77
CA TRP A 30 1.31 5.16 6.68
C TRP A 30 2.45 6.07 7.16
N SER A 31 2.28 6.73 8.31
CA SER A 31 3.32 7.61 8.88
C SER A 31 4.62 6.89 9.23
N GLN A 32 4.54 5.58 9.54
CA GLN A 32 5.69 4.73 9.83
C GLN A 32 6.39 4.22 8.57
N HIS A 33 5.72 4.30 7.41
CA HIS A 33 6.21 3.82 6.13
C HIS A 33 6.22 4.93 5.06
N PRO A 34 7.25 5.78 5.04
CA PRO A 34 7.31 6.96 4.16
C PRO A 34 7.39 6.63 2.67
N ALA A 35 7.70 5.39 2.30
CA ALA A 35 7.73 4.90 0.92
C ALA A 35 6.65 3.83 0.72
N HIS A 36 5.85 3.98 -0.35
CA HIS A 36 4.79 3.05 -0.71
C HIS A 36 5.30 1.61 -0.90
N PHE A 37 6.49 1.45 -1.45
CA PHE A 37 7.15 0.16 -1.64
C PHE A 37 8.54 0.19 -1.02
N ALA A 38 8.93 -0.95 -0.46
CA ALA A 38 10.24 -1.13 0.16
C ALA A 38 11.35 -1.37 -0.88
N SER A 39 10.99 -1.93 -2.05
CA SER A 39 11.91 -2.38 -3.09
C SER A 39 11.20 -2.60 -4.43
N ALA A 40 11.95 -2.96 -5.47
CA ALA A 40 11.40 -3.35 -6.76
C ALA A 40 10.65 -4.70 -6.69
N GLU A 41 11.15 -5.63 -5.88
CA GLU A 41 10.55 -6.94 -5.63
C GLU A 41 9.17 -6.78 -4.97
N HIS A 42 9.04 -5.83 -4.02
CA HIS A 42 7.75 -5.47 -3.42
C HIS A 42 6.77 -5.01 -4.50
N ILE A 43 7.20 -4.13 -5.42
CA ILE A 43 6.35 -3.66 -6.53
C ILE A 43 5.90 -4.82 -7.40
N GLU A 44 6.83 -5.68 -7.82
CA GLU A 44 6.53 -6.82 -8.69
C GLU A 44 5.54 -7.79 -8.01
N PHE A 45 5.74 -8.05 -6.72
CA PHE A 45 4.83 -8.85 -5.91
C PHE A 45 3.42 -8.24 -5.88
N SER A 46 3.29 -6.94 -5.60
CA SER A 46 1.98 -6.26 -5.53
C SER A 46 1.26 -6.26 -6.89
N LEU A 47 1.97 -6.07 -8.01
CA LEU A 47 1.37 -6.11 -9.34
C LEU A 47 0.86 -7.51 -9.73
N ARG A 48 1.61 -8.54 -9.31
CA ARG A 48 1.26 -9.94 -9.52
C ARG A 48 0.03 -10.34 -8.70
N ASN A 49 -0.04 -9.88 -7.45
CA ASN A 49 -1.05 -10.26 -6.45
C ASN A 49 -2.14 -9.21 -6.22
N ARG A 50 -2.32 -8.25 -7.15
CA ARG A 50 -3.37 -7.23 -7.05
C ARG A 50 -4.77 -7.85 -6.91
N ASP A 51 -5.68 -7.08 -6.33
CA ASP A 51 -7.07 -7.47 -6.10
C ASP A 51 -7.76 -8.05 -7.33
N GLY A 52 -8.59 -9.06 -7.08
CA GLY A 52 -9.35 -9.77 -8.11
C GLY A 52 -8.54 -10.79 -8.91
N LYS A 53 -7.23 -10.97 -8.64
CA LYS A 53 -6.44 -12.08 -9.18
C LYS A 53 -6.31 -13.22 -8.19
N THR A 54 -6.10 -14.42 -8.72
CA THR A 54 -5.68 -15.56 -7.89
C THR A 54 -4.29 -15.29 -7.31
N PRO A 55 -4.11 -15.38 -5.98
CA PRO A 55 -2.80 -15.18 -5.37
C PRO A 55 -1.75 -16.14 -5.92
N HIS A 56 -0.57 -15.61 -6.19
CA HIS A 56 0.60 -16.30 -6.68
C HIS A 56 1.77 -15.91 -5.78
N VAL A 57 1.94 -16.68 -4.70
CA VAL A 57 2.89 -16.41 -3.61
C VAL A 57 3.81 -17.61 -3.46
N SER A 58 5.12 -17.35 -3.42
CA SER A 58 6.17 -18.34 -3.16
C SER A 58 6.76 -18.22 -1.76
N ARG A 59 7.54 -19.23 -1.35
CA ARG A 59 8.32 -19.16 -0.10
C ARG A 59 9.33 -18.03 -0.13
N GLN A 60 9.99 -17.81 -1.27
CA GLN A 60 10.93 -16.71 -1.45
C GLN A 60 10.25 -15.35 -1.21
N ASP A 61 9.04 -15.13 -1.75
CA ASP A 61 8.30 -13.87 -1.53
C ASP A 61 8.06 -13.61 -0.03
N ILE A 62 7.78 -14.65 0.76
CA ILE A 62 7.55 -14.54 2.20
C ILE A 62 8.83 -14.15 2.94
N ASP A 63 9.95 -14.77 2.57
CA ASP A 63 11.26 -14.47 3.17
C ASP A 63 11.72 -13.05 2.81
N GLU A 64 11.52 -12.63 1.56
CA GLU A 64 11.79 -11.27 1.09
C GLU A 64 10.91 -10.25 1.82
N ALA A 65 9.60 -10.46 1.86
CA ALA A 65 8.65 -9.59 2.57
C ALA A 65 9.03 -9.44 4.05
N ARG A 66 9.45 -10.52 4.72
CA ARG A 66 9.95 -10.46 6.09
C ARG A 66 11.26 -9.69 6.18
N SER A 67 12.24 -9.98 5.32
CA SER A 67 13.56 -9.33 5.40
C SER A 67 13.51 -7.83 5.13
N GLN A 68 12.63 -7.40 4.23
CA GLN A 68 12.50 -6.02 3.78
C GLN A 68 11.35 -5.27 4.47
N GLN A 69 10.66 -5.93 5.41
CA GLN A 69 9.54 -5.37 6.17
C GLN A 69 8.47 -4.76 5.24
N TRP A 70 8.04 -5.53 4.24
CA TRP A 70 6.96 -5.11 3.34
C TRP A 70 5.70 -4.82 4.16
N TRP A 71 4.97 -3.80 3.71
CA TRP A 71 3.79 -3.27 4.39
C TRP A 71 2.70 -2.99 3.36
N GLY A 72 1.45 -2.88 3.82
CA GLY A 72 0.28 -2.67 2.96
C GLY A 72 -0.80 -3.69 3.23
N GLU A 73 -1.74 -3.83 2.29
CA GLU A 73 -2.82 -4.80 2.40
C GLU A 73 -2.29 -6.24 2.32
N PRO A 74 -2.67 -7.13 3.27
CA PRO A 74 -2.16 -8.49 3.29
C PRO A 74 -2.78 -9.35 2.19
N VAL A 75 -1.94 -10.06 1.44
CA VAL A 75 -2.38 -11.07 0.47
C VAL A 75 -2.70 -12.37 1.22
N MET A 76 -3.98 -12.71 1.32
CA MET A 76 -4.43 -13.90 2.05
C MET A 76 -4.28 -15.17 1.20
N VAL A 77 -3.47 -16.12 1.68
CA VAL A 77 -3.23 -17.41 1.04
C VAL A 77 -3.36 -18.56 2.03
N ARG A 78 -3.80 -19.73 1.55
CA ARG A 78 -3.69 -20.99 2.32
C ARG A 78 -2.29 -21.59 2.10
N GLN A 79 -1.80 -22.34 3.07
CA GLN A 79 -0.49 -22.99 2.98
C GLN A 79 -0.33 -23.85 1.71
N ALA A 80 -1.38 -24.56 1.30
CA ALA A 80 -1.37 -25.39 0.08
C ALA A 80 -1.30 -24.58 -1.25
N GLN A 81 -1.45 -23.26 -1.20
CA GLN A 81 -1.37 -22.35 -2.36
C GLN A 81 0.00 -21.69 -2.47
N ILE A 82 0.88 -21.87 -1.48
CA ILE A 82 2.23 -21.33 -1.48
C ILE A 82 3.12 -22.21 -2.34
N LEU A 83 3.85 -21.59 -3.27
CA LEU A 83 4.78 -22.29 -4.14
C LEU A 83 6.12 -22.51 -3.46
N ASP A 84 6.71 -23.69 -3.65
CA ASP A 84 8.00 -24.09 -3.05
C ASP A 84 9.24 -23.62 -3.84
N ARG A 85 9.07 -22.72 -4.81
CA ARG A 85 10.17 -22.25 -5.67
C ARG A 85 10.88 -21.03 -5.10
#